data_AF-A0A2J6R3D6-F1
#
_entry.id   AF-A0A2J6R3D6-F1
#
_cell.length_a   1.000
_cell.length_b   1.000
_cell.length_c   1.000
_cell.angle_alpha   90.00
_cell.angle_beta   90.00
_cell.angle_gamma   90.00
#
_symmetry.space_group_name_H-M   'P 1'
#
loop_
_entity.id
_entity.type
_entity.pdbx_description
1 polymer ?
#
loop_
_entity_poly.entity_id
_entity_poly.type
_entity_poly.pdbx_seq_one_letter_code
_entity_poly.pdbx_strand_id
1 'polypeptide(L)'
;GQLCCEAPTASCFITVGEPQSASCACPAAQQCAWQSECTSRFDCWDYTYCCPSGTTCTNTTTNQCCPLDTVGCGPNCCPSAAGCANPNTGQCCPTNTVSCGDTCCSGGSFCADKSIGLCCPSGSTFTDLGFCCPAGTVLIDSICCAPGLSVCDGKCCSGVCCADLCLAGVKECPIAPHCARPCDFPSTCGQGESCADGCCMKDII
;
A
#
# COMPACT_ATOMS: atom_id res chain seq x y z
N GLY A 1 19.34 -28.92 0.68
CA GLY A 1 20.61 -28.24 0.41
C GLY A 1 21.76 -29.11 0.84
N GLN A 2 22.97 -28.72 0.47
CA GLN A 2 24.22 -29.26 1.01
C GLN A 2 24.87 -28.20 1.90
N LEU A 3 25.58 -28.65 2.93
CA LEU A 3 26.41 -27.78 3.76
C LEU A 3 27.80 -27.74 3.13
N CYS A 4 28.29 -26.55 2.84
CA CYS A 4 29.58 -26.32 2.20
C CYS A 4 30.50 -25.64 3.20
N CYS A 5 31.54 -26.34 3.65
CA CYS A 5 32.53 -25.79 4.56
C CYS A 5 33.69 -25.15 3.77
N GLU A 6 34.16 -23.97 4.18
CA GLU A 6 35.44 -23.46 3.69
C GLU A 6 36.57 -24.04 4.55
N ALA A 7 37.49 -24.78 3.93
CA ALA A 7 38.71 -25.25 4.58
C ALA A 7 39.82 -24.19 4.48
N PRO A 8 40.75 -24.17 5.45
CA PRO A 8 41.97 -24.90 5.12
C PRO A 8 42.36 -26.03 6.08
N THR A 9 41.66 -26.26 7.20
CA THR A 9 42.09 -27.29 8.16
C THR A 9 40.92 -27.95 8.89
N ALA A 10 40.88 -29.29 8.82
CA ALA A 10 39.99 -30.22 9.54
C ALA A 10 38.59 -30.49 8.94
N SER A 11 38.54 -31.59 8.17
CA SER A 11 37.47 -32.59 8.09
C SER A 11 36.08 -32.19 8.62
N CYS A 12 35.20 -31.69 7.75
CA CYS A 12 33.77 -31.57 8.06
C CYS A 12 33.14 -32.97 8.19
N PHE A 13 33.00 -33.50 9.40
CA PHE A 13 32.21 -34.70 9.68
C PHE A 13 30.71 -34.36 9.72
N ILE A 14 30.05 -34.42 8.56
CA ILE A 14 28.59 -34.44 8.52
C ILE A 14 28.16 -35.84 8.08
N THR A 15 27.71 -36.64 9.05
CA THR A 15 27.03 -37.92 8.78
C THR A 15 25.60 -37.66 8.32
N VAL A 16 25.42 -37.46 7.02
CA VAL A 16 24.22 -37.92 6.31
C VAL A 16 24.68 -38.42 4.93
N GLY A 17 25.02 -39.70 4.86
CA GLY A 17 25.31 -40.47 3.63
C GLY A 17 26.13 -39.74 2.56
N GLU A 18 27.45 -39.62 2.78
CA GLU A 18 28.54 -39.25 1.85
C GLU A 18 28.23 -38.23 0.71
N PRO A 19 28.98 -37.10 0.66
CA PRO A 19 30.31 -37.18 0.05
C PRO A 19 31.33 -36.26 0.75
N GLN A 20 32.31 -36.84 1.43
CA GLN A 20 33.48 -36.11 1.90
C GLN A 20 34.51 -36.10 0.77
N SER A 21 34.57 -35.00 -0.01
CA SER A 21 35.74 -34.54 -0.80
C SER A 21 35.39 -33.68 -2.03
N ALA A 22 34.15 -33.24 -2.22
CA ALA A 22 33.89 -32.25 -3.26
C ALA A 22 34.22 -30.85 -2.72
N SER A 23 35.26 -30.22 -3.27
CA SER A 23 35.42 -28.76 -3.25
C SER A 23 34.07 -28.15 -3.64
N CYS A 24 33.33 -27.64 -2.67
CA CYS A 24 31.96 -27.23 -2.89
C CYS A 24 31.94 -25.91 -3.66
N ALA A 25 31.82 -26.00 -4.98
CA ALA A 25 31.51 -24.84 -5.81
C ALA A 25 30.04 -24.49 -5.60
N CYS A 26 29.77 -23.55 -4.70
CA CYS A 26 28.44 -23.03 -4.45
C CYS A 26 28.29 -21.71 -5.22
N PRO A 27 27.55 -21.68 -6.34
CA PRO A 27 27.30 -20.43 -7.06
C PRO A 27 26.67 -19.41 -6.13
N ALA A 28 27.03 -18.14 -6.26
CA ALA A 28 26.56 -17.07 -5.37
C ALA A 28 25.02 -17.04 -5.20
N ALA A 29 24.27 -17.36 -6.26
CA ALA A 29 22.81 -17.42 -6.22
C ALA A 29 22.23 -18.56 -5.35
N GLN A 30 23.03 -19.56 -4.99
CA GLN A 30 22.63 -20.72 -4.19
C GLN A 30 23.11 -20.63 -2.73
N GLN A 31 23.92 -19.61 -2.41
CA GLN A 31 24.44 -19.39 -1.06
C GLN A 31 23.35 -18.78 -0.17
N CYS A 32 23.04 -19.43 0.94
CA CYS A 32 22.14 -18.91 1.98
C CYS A 32 22.92 -18.26 3.13
N ALA A 33 22.68 -18.69 4.37
CA ALA A 33 23.43 -18.18 5.51
C ALA A 33 24.80 -18.84 5.61
N TRP A 34 25.74 -18.00 6.01
CA TRP A 34 26.98 -18.39 6.63
C TRP A 34 26.72 -18.58 8.12
N GLN A 35 27.09 -19.72 8.67
CA GLN A 35 26.92 -20.01 10.09
C GLN A 35 28.23 -20.51 10.68
N SER A 36 28.51 -20.07 11.91
CA SER A 36 29.63 -20.51 12.71
C SER A 36 29.07 -21.38 13.83
N GLU A 37 29.47 -22.65 13.87
CA GLU A 37 29.16 -23.54 14.98
C GLU A 37 30.42 -23.84 15.77
N CYS A 38 30.32 -23.72 17.09
CA CYS A 38 31.41 -24.05 18.00
C CYS A 38 30.96 -25.16 18.96
N THR A 39 31.67 -26.28 18.95
CA THR A 39 31.45 -27.36 19.94
C THR A 39 32.32 -27.20 21.18
N SER A 40 33.39 -26.40 21.08
CA SER A 40 34.24 -26.02 22.20
C SER A 40 34.83 -24.62 21.94
N ARG A 41 35.54 -24.06 22.94
CA ARG A 41 36.25 -22.77 22.78
C ARG A 41 37.30 -22.79 21.67
N PHE A 42 37.74 -23.97 21.23
CA PHE A 42 38.80 -24.13 20.23
C PHE A 42 38.34 -24.85 18.95
N ASP A 43 37.11 -25.37 18.92
CA ASP A 43 36.55 -26.10 17.79
C ASP A 43 35.35 -25.34 17.23
N CYS A 44 35.64 -24.30 16.46
CA CYS A 44 34.67 -23.57 15.66
C CYS A 44 34.88 -23.90 14.18
N TRP A 45 33.80 -24.15 13.46
CA TRP A 45 33.82 -24.27 12.00
C TRP A 45 32.74 -23.41 11.39
N ASP A 46 33.06 -22.91 10.21
CA ASP A 46 32.15 -22.11 9.42
C ASP A 46 31.63 -22.92 8.24
N TYR A 47 30.33 -22.83 8.01
CA TYR A 47 29.68 -23.47 6.88
C TYR A 47 28.71 -22.53 6.20
N THR A 48 28.60 -22.69 4.89
CA THR A 48 27.58 -22.05 4.06
C THR A 48 26.53 -23.08 3.71
N TYR A 49 25.26 -22.76 3.95
CA TYR A 49 24.18 -23.58 3.41
C TYR A 49 24.01 -23.30 1.92
N CYS A 50 24.09 -24.34 1.11
CA CYS A 50 23.98 -24.26 -0.34
C CYS A 50 22.72 -24.96 -0.85
N CYS A 51 21.94 -24.20 -1.60
CA CYS A 51 20.74 -24.68 -2.23
C CYS A 51 21.04 -25.71 -3.32
N PRO A 52 20.19 -26.74 -3.50
CA PRO A 52 20.38 -27.73 -4.55
C PRO A 52 20.35 -27.08 -5.95
N SER A 53 20.98 -27.74 -6.93
CA SER A 53 20.95 -27.29 -8.34
C SER A 53 19.51 -27.01 -8.82
N GLY A 54 19.33 -25.90 -9.54
CA GLY A 54 18.00 -25.47 -10.01
C GLY A 54 17.18 -24.67 -8.99
N THR A 55 17.74 -24.39 -7.81
CA THR A 55 17.13 -23.52 -6.79
C THR A 55 18.06 -22.39 -6.38
N THR A 56 17.50 -21.32 -5.86
CA THR A 56 18.18 -20.14 -5.32
C THR A 56 17.82 -19.95 -3.85
N CYS A 57 18.73 -19.35 -3.08
CA CYS A 57 18.40 -18.99 -1.71
C CYS A 57 17.47 -17.79 -1.66
N THR A 58 16.34 -17.94 -0.97
CA THR A 58 15.35 -16.86 -0.84
C THR A 58 15.19 -16.36 0.59
N ASN A 59 15.62 -17.14 1.58
CA ASN A 59 15.63 -16.73 2.97
C ASN A 59 16.88 -17.28 3.66
N THR A 60 17.82 -16.39 3.99
CA THR A 60 19.07 -16.76 4.66
C THR A 60 18.83 -17.15 6.12
N THR A 61 17.83 -16.59 6.79
CA THR A 61 17.53 -16.91 8.20
C THR A 61 17.05 -18.35 8.39
N THR A 62 16.22 -18.84 7.46
CA THR A 62 15.67 -20.21 7.52
C THR A 62 16.34 -21.19 6.56
N ASN A 63 17.40 -20.75 5.86
CA ASN A 63 18.05 -21.52 4.80
C ASN A 63 17.07 -22.05 3.74
N GLN A 64 16.10 -21.21 3.37
CA GLN A 64 15.05 -21.57 2.42
C GLN A 64 15.57 -21.48 0.98
N CYS A 65 15.36 -22.56 0.23
CA CYS A 65 15.68 -22.64 -1.18
C CYS A 65 14.39 -22.73 -2.00
N CYS A 66 14.29 -21.89 -3.02
CA CYS A 66 13.16 -21.87 -3.91
C CYS A 66 13.60 -22.07 -5.37
N PRO A 67 12.76 -22.67 -6.22
CA PRO A 67 13.01 -22.72 -7.66
C PRO A 67 13.30 -21.35 -8.28
N LEU A 68 14.08 -21.31 -9.37
CA LEU A 68 14.50 -20.05 -10.02
C LEU A 68 13.34 -19.17 -10.52
N ASP A 69 12.17 -19.76 -10.75
CA ASP A 69 10.94 -19.10 -11.20
C ASP A 69 10.00 -18.70 -10.03
N THR A 70 10.52 -18.72 -8.80
CA THR A 70 9.78 -18.38 -7.59
C THR A 70 10.52 -17.37 -6.71
N VAL A 71 9.76 -16.70 -5.84
CA VAL A 71 10.24 -15.76 -4.82
C VAL A 71 9.94 -16.32 -3.43
N GLY A 72 10.83 -16.09 -2.47
CA GLY A 72 10.60 -16.49 -1.08
C GLY A 72 9.46 -15.69 -0.44
N CYS A 73 8.62 -16.39 0.32
CA CYS A 73 7.55 -15.81 1.11
C CYS A 73 7.46 -16.57 2.43
N GLY A 74 8.18 -16.10 3.44
CA GLY A 74 8.21 -16.76 4.75
C GLY A 74 8.64 -18.22 4.66
N PRO A 75 7.81 -19.19 5.10
CA PRO A 75 8.08 -20.62 4.96
C PRO A 75 7.84 -21.18 3.55
N ASN A 76 7.22 -20.44 2.63
CA ASN A 76 6.83 -20.91 1.29
C ASN A 76 7.59 -20.22 0.15
N CYS A 77 7.52 -20.81 -1.04
CA CYS A 77 8.00 -20.24 -2.29
C CYS A 77 6.79 -19.88 -3.16
N CYS A 78 6.67 -18.61 -3.55
CA CYS A 78 5.58 -18.13 -4.39
C CYS A 78 6.05 -18.02 -5.84
N PRO A 79 5.20 -18.30 -6.85
CA PRO A 79 5.57 -18.01 -8.24
C PRO A 79 6.00 -16.54 -8.37
N SER A 80 7.05 -16.27 -9.14
CA SER A 80 7.55 -14.88 -9.30
C SER A 80 6.50 -13.94 -9.88
N ALA A 81 5.55 -14.49 -10.65
CA ALA A 81 4.38 -13.77 -11.19
C ALA A 81 3.22 -13.60 -10.20
N ALA A 82 3.32 -14.18 -9.01
CA ALA A 82 2.28 -14.20 -7.98
C ALA A 82 2.59 -13.24 -6.82
N GLY A 83 3.86 -13.04 -6.45
CA GLY A 83 4.22 -12.16 -5.32
C GLY A 83 3.87 -12.72 -3.93
N CYS A 84 4.48 -12.16 -2.88
CA CYS A 84 4.28 -12.56 -1.49
C CYS A 84 3.33 -11.57 -0.79
N ALA A 85 2.16 -12.05 -0.34
CA ALA A 85 1.20 -11.25 0.43
C ALA A 85 1.69 -11.11 1.88
N ASN A 86 1.88 -12.25 2.55
CA ASN A 86 2.24 -12.28 3.96
C ASN A 86 3.50 -13.14 4.17
N PRO A 87 4.66 -12.52 4.46
CA PRO A 87 5.89 -13.25 4.71
C PRO A 87 5.93 -13.96 6.07
N ASN A 88 4.99 -13.69 6.99
CA ASN A 88 4.93 -14.40 8.27
C ASN A 88 4.22 -15.77 8.13
N THR A 89 3.17 -15.83 7.31
CA THR A 89 2.41 -17.06 7.06
C THR A 89 2.85 -17.80 5.78
N GLY A 90 3.58 -17.11 4.91
CA GLY A 90 3.97 -17.60 3.59
C GLY A 90 2.82 -17.62 2.60
N GLN A 91 1.89 -16.67 2.73
CA GLN A 91 0.75 -16.56 1.84
C GLN A 91 1.17 -15.95 0.50
N CYS A 92 1.02 -16.74 -0.56
CA CYS A 92 1.22 -16.30 -1.93
C CYS A 92 -0.03 -15.66 -2.51
N CYS A 93 0.18 -14.64 -3.31
CA CYS A 93 -0.87 -14.06 -4.12
C CYS A 93 -1.08 -14.90 -5.41
N PRO A 94 -2.25 -14.81 -6.07
CA PRO A 94 -2.45 -15.46 -7.37
C PRO A 94 -1.57 -14.86 -8.46
N THR A 95 -1.30 -15.62 -9.53
CA THR A 95 -0.61 -15.06 -10.70
C THR A 95 -1.41 -13.90 -11.32
N ASN A 96 -0.71 -12.86 -11.78
CA ASN A 96 -1.30 -11.60 -12.28
C ASN A 96 -1.96 -10.72 -11.21
N THR A 97 -1.54 -10.87 -9.96
CA THR A 97 -1.93 -9.94 -8.88
C THR A 97 -0.68 -9.27 -8.30
N VAL A 98 -0.87 -8.13 -7.65
CA VAL A 98 0.19 -7.40 -6.94
C VAL A 98 -0.02 -7.56 -5.44
N SER A 99 1.02 -7.88 -4.69
CA SER A 99 0.92 -7.91 -3.24
C SER A 99 0.88 -6.49 -2.65
N CYS A 100 -0.03 -6.30 -1.70
CA CYS A 100 -0.26 -5.05 -1.00
C CYS A 100 -0.49 -5.32 0.47
N GLY A 101 0.60 -5.35 1.25
CA GLY A 101 0.56 -5.97 2.57
C GLY A 101 0.00 -7.39 2.46
N ASP A 102 -0.90 -7.74 3.37
CA ASP A 102 -1.55 -9.05 3.41
C ASP A 102 -2.61 -9.28 2.31
N THR A 103 -2.83 -8.30 1.43
CA THR A 103 -3.85 -8.35 0.37
C THR A 103 -3.22 -8.53 -1.02
N CYS A 104 -3.96 -9.18 -1.91
CA CYS A 104 -3.58 -9.36 -3.32
C CYS A 104 -4.46 -8.50 -4.22
N CYS A 105 -3.88 -7.45 -4.79
CA CYS A 105 -4.57 -6.57 -5.74
C CYS A 105 -4.74 -7.27 -7.08
N SER A 106 -5.96 -7.34 -7.59
CA SER A 106 -6.27 -7.91 -8.89
C SER A 106 -5.54 -7.21 -10.03
N GLY A 107 -5.29 -7.93 -11.12
CA GLY A 107 -4.69 -7.37 -12.33
C GLY A 107 -5.43 -6.13 -12.83
N GLY A 108 -4.70 -5.05 -13.08
CA GLY A 108 -5.26 -3.73 -13.39
C GLY A 108 -5.43 -2.81 -12.18
N SER A 109 -5.06 -3.26 -10.98
CA SER A 109 -4.93 -2.42 -9.78
C SER A 109 -3.47 -2.31 -9.34
N PHE A 110 -3.15 -1.26 -8.57
CA PHE A 110 -1.86 -1.08 -7.91
C PHE A 110 -2.03 -1.02 -6.39
N CYS A 111 -0.96 -1.33 -5.65
CA CYS A 111 -0.95 -1.17 -4.21
C CYS A 111 -0.74 0.29 -3.85
N ALA A 112 -1.75 0.93 -3.28
CA ALA A 112 -1.68 2.33 -2.89
C ALA A 112 -1.16 2.51 -1.46
N ASP A 113 -1.54 1.62 -0.55
CA ASP A 113 -1.01 1.61 0.82
C ASP A 113 -0.87 0.16 1.33
N LYS A 114 0.37 -0.26 1.55
CA LYS A 114 0.71 -1.59 2.07
C LYS A 114 0.25 -1.80 3.51
N SER A 115 0.15 -0.73 4.30
CA SER A 115 -0.14 -0.81 5.74
C SER A 115 -1.58 -1.23 6.01
N ILE A 116 -2.49 -0.87 5.12
CA ILE A 116 -3.92 -1.19 5.19
C ILE A 116 -4.37 -2.14 4.06
N GLY A 117 -3.44 -2.57 3.18
CA GLY A 117 -3.73 -3.44 2.05
C GLY A 117 -4.64 -2.82 0.99
N LEU A 118 -4.56 -1.51 0.79
CA LEU A 118 -5.44 -0.80 -0.14
C LEU A 118 -4.99 -0.96 -1.59
N CYS A 119 -5.88 -1.54 -2.39
CA CYS A 119 -5.72 -1.69 -3.83
C CYS A 119 -6.52 -0.62 -4.58
N CYS A 120 -5.84 0.19 -5.39
CA CYS A 120 -6.48 1.18 -6.25
C CYS A 120 -6.50 0.73 -7.71
N PRO A 121 -7.59 0.96 -8.46
CA PRO A 121 -7.60 0.76 -9.90
C PRO A 121 -6.51 1.57 -10.62
N SER A 122 -6.03 1.08 -11.75
CA SER A 122 -5.06 1.82 -12.57
C SER A 122 -5.61 3.19 -12.97
N GLY A 123 -4.80 4.23 -12.81
CA GLY A 123 -5.18 5.61 -13.08
C GLY A 123 -5.90 6.32 -11.91
N SER A 124 -6.24 5.60 -10.84
CA SER A 124 -6.71 6.23 -9.60
C SER A 124 -5.62 6.99 -8.87
N THR A 125 -6.01 8.00 -8.11
CA THR A 125 -5.12 8.76 -7.22
C THR A 125 -5.37 8.31 -5.77
N PHE A 126 -4.31 7.99 -5.04
CA PHE A 126 -4.39 7.70 -3.61
C PHE A 126 -4.52 8.99 -2.80
N THR A 127 -5.39 8.99 -1.79
CA THR A 127 -5.61 10.11 -0.90
C THR A 127 -4.94 9.86 0.45
N ASP A 128 -4.48 10.92 1.11
CA ASP A 128 -3.89 10.82 2.47
C ASP A 128 -4.89 10.31 3.53
N LEU A 129 -6.16 10.20 3.16
CA LEU A 129 -7.25 9.68 3.98
C LEU A 129 -7.49 8.17 3.80
N GLY A 130 -6.67 7.50 2.98
CA GLY A 130 -6.71 6.04 2.86
C GLY A 130 -7.74 5.51 1.86
N PHE A 131 -8.06 6.26 0.80
CA PHE A 131 -8.94 5.77 -0.27
C PHE A 131 -8.47 6.18 -1.66
N CYS A 132 -9.10 5.60 -2.70
CA CYS A 132 -8.74 5.80 -4.09
C CYS A 132 -9.76 6.70 -4.78
N CYS A 133 -9.28 7.80 -5.37
CA CYS A 133 -10.07 8.60 -6.27
C CYS A 133 -10.07 8.01 -7.69
N PRO A 134 -11.21 7.97 -8.41
CA PRO A 134 -11.25 7.54 -9.81
C PRO A 134 -10.30 8.34 -10.70
N ALA A 135 -9.85 7.73 -11.79
CA ALA A 135 -9.02 8.42 -12.76
C ALA A 135 -9.68 9.69 -13.28
N GLY A 136 -8.89 10.77 -13.41
CA GLY A 136 -9.38 12.07 -13.88
C GLY A 136 -10.20 12.84 -12.85
N THR A 137 -10.13 12.50 -11.57
CA THR A 137 -10.70 13.30 -10.47
C THR A 137 -9.59 13.93 -9.63
N VAL A 138 -9.93 15.02 -8.94
CA VAL A 138 -9.10 15.72 -7.97
C VAL A 138 -9.72 15.57 -6.58
N LEU A 139 -8.87 15.43 -5.56
CA LEU A 139 -9.32 15.41 -4.17
C LEU A 139 -9.57 16.85 -3.70
N ILE A 140 -10.82 17.14 -3.31
CA ILE A 140 -11.23 18.41 -2.74
C ILE A 140 -11.99 18.08 -1.45
N ASP A 141 -11.51 18.57 -0.31
CA ASP A 141 -12.14 18.36 1.00
C ASP A 141 -12.58 16.91 1.26
N SER A 142 -11.66 15.96 1.08
CA SER A 142 -11.92 14.52 1.27
C SER A 142 -12.86 13.88 0.24
N ILE A 143 -13.21 14.56 -0.85
CA ILE A 143 -14.11 14.05 -1.89
C ILE A 143 -13.45 14.13 -3.26
N CYS A 144 -13.64 13.08 -4.06
CA CYS A 144 -13.09 13.00 -5.41
C CYS A 144 -14.05 13.65 -6.41
N CYS A 145 -13.67 14.82 -6.94
CA CYS A 145 -14.47 15.57 -7.89
C CYS A 145 -13.80 15.68 -9.25
N ALA A 146 -14.58 15.86 -10.32
CA ALA A 146 -13.99 16.22 -11.60
C ALA A 146 -13.23 17.56 -11.49
N PRO A 147 -12.14 17.76 -12.26
CA PRO A 147 -11.40 19.01 -12.29
C PRO A 147 -12.32 20.20 -12.58
N GLY A 148 -12.15 21.29 -11.83
CA GLY A 148 -12.96 22.50 -11.97
C GLY A 148 -14.28 22.50 -11.21
N LEU A 149 -14.61 21.42 -10.49
CA LEU A 149 -15.71 21.41 -9.53
C LEU A 149 -15.25 21.93 -8.17
N SER A 150 -16.21 22.40 -7.36
CA SER A 150 -16.03 22.72 -5.94
C SER A 150 -16.79 21.71 -5.08
N VAL A 151 -16.58 21.69 -3.76
CA VAL A 151 -17.35 20.84 -2.84
C VAL A 151 -18.29 21.72 -2.01
N CYS A 152 -19.59 21.43 -2.04
CA CYS A 152 -20.59 22.03 -1.17
C CYS A 152 -21.31 20.92 -0.40
N ASP A 153 -21.38 21.02 0.93
CA ASP A 153 -22.04 20.03 1.80
C ASP A 153 -21.69 18.57 1.44
N GLY A 154 -20.39 18.30 1.28
CA GLY A 154 -19.89 16.97 0.98
C GLY A 154 -20.19 16.44 -0.44
N LYS A 155 -20.60 17.30 -1.38
CA LYS A 155 -20.87 16.92 -2.77
C LYS A 155 -20.14 17.80 -3.77
N CYS A 156 -19.72 17.19 -4.88
CA CYS A 156 -19.14 17.92 -6.00
C CYS A 156 -20.17 18.82 -6.69
N CYS A 157 -19.78 20.06 -6.93
CA CYS A 157 -20.61 21.11 -7.49
C CYS A 157 -19.95 21.71 -8.73
N SER A 158 -20.70 21.80 -9.83
CA SER A 158 -20.26 22.42 -11.09
C SER A 158 -20.55 23.91 -11.19
N GLY A 159 -20.85 24.56 -10.07
CA GLY A 159 -21.17 25.97 -9.99
C GLY A 159 -20.64 26.56 -8.69
N VAL A 160 -21.36 27.53 -8.12
CA VAL A 160 -20.94 28.20 -6.89
C VAL A 160 -21.60 27.55 -5.68
N CYS A 161 -20.81 27.35 -4.62
CA CYS A 161 -21.30 26.95 -3.31
C CYS A 161 -21.85 28.16 -2.56
N CYS A 162 -23.13 28.11 -2.22
CA CYS A 162 -23.82 29.15 -1.46
C CYS A 162 -24.29 28.54 -0.15
N ALA A 163 -23.45 28.68 0.87
CA ALA A 163 -23.51 27.83 2.07
C ALA A 163 -23.48 26.35 1.64
N ASP A 164 -24.54 25.61 1.94
CA ASP A 164 -24.66 24.18 1.68
C ASP A 164 -25.28 23.85 0.31
N LEU A 165 -25.70 24.87 -0.45
CA LEU A 165 -26.37 24.68 -1.73
C LEU A 165 -25.40 24.83 -2.92
N CYS A 166 -25.41 23.83 -3.81
CA CYS A 166 -24.74 23.92 -5.11
C CYS A 166 -25.66 24.59 -6.14
N LEU A 167 -25.29 25.78 -6.60
CA LEU A 167 -26.01 26.47 -7.69
C LEU A 167 -25.24 26.32 -9.00
N ALA A 168 -25.70 25.41 -9.85
CA ALA A 168 -25.12 25.20 -11.18
C ALA A 168 -25.44 26.40 -12.11
N GLY A 169 -24.45 26.84 -12.89
CA GLY A 169 -24.63 27.85 -13.94
C GLY A 169 -24.63 29.32 -13.49
N VAL A 170 -24.46 29.59 -12.18
CA VAL A 170 -24.21 30.95 -11.67
C VAL A 170 -22.72 31.18 -11.45
N LYS A 171 -22.24 32.41 -11.63
CA LYS A 171 -20.82 32.78 -11.39
C LYS A 171 -20.55 33.23 -9.96
N GLU A 172 -21.61 33.61 -9.25
CA GLU A 172 -21.59 34.17 -7.92
C GLU A 172 -22.84 33.65 -7.22
N CYS A 173 -22.80 33.52 -5.90
CA CYS A 173 -24.05 33.30 -5.18
C CYS A 173 -25.00 34.41 -5.55
N PRO A 174 -26.24 34.12 -5.96
CA PRO A 174 -27.26 35.14 -5.99
C PRO A 174 -27.30 35.63 -4.54
N ILE A 175 -26.73 36.82 -4.32
CA ILE A 175 -27.02 37.63 -3.14
C ILE A 175 -28.53 37.52 -3.07
N ALA A 176 -29.06 36.90 -2.01
CA ALA A 176 -30.50 36.77 -1.86
C ALA A 176 -31.08 38.12 -2.28
N PRO A 177 -31.99 38.19 -3.27
CA PRO A 177 -32.35 39.46 -3.90
C PRO A 177 -32.93 40.49 -2.92
N HIS A 178 -32.97 40.19 -1.62
CA HIS A 178 -33.50 40.99 -0.55
C HIS A 178 -32.64 41.02 0.73
N CYS A 179 -31.31 40.86 0.71
CA CYS A 179 -30.54 41.39 1.85
C CYS A 179 -30.38 42.90 1.67
N ALA A 180 -31.45 43.64 1.99
CA ALA A 180 -31.43 45.09 1.89
C ALA A 180 -30.42 45.68 2.88
N ARG A 181 -30.33 45.08 4.09
CA ARG A 181 -29.44 45.46 5.19
C ARG A 181 -29.07 44.25 6.06
N PRO A 182 -27.84 44.21 6.61
CA PRO A 182 -27.48 43.27 7.66
C PRO A 182 -28.23 43.58 8.96
N CYS A 183 -28.49 42.54 9.77
CA CYS A 183 -29.15 42.65 11.06
C CYS A 183 -28.60 41.63 12.07
N ASP A 184 -28.39 42.08 13.30
CA ASP A 184 -28.12 41.20 14.45
C ASP A 184 -29.41 40.87 15.23
N PHE A 185 -30.44 41.71 15.08
CA PHE A 185 -31.72 41.58 15.78
C PHE A 185 -32.90 41.98 14.87
N PRO A 186 -34.10 41.37 15.03
CA PRO A 186 -35.29 41.71 14.24
C PRO A 186 -35.66 43.20 14.24
N SER A 187 -35.38 43.90 15.34
CA SER A 187 -35.64 45.33 15.50
C SER A 187 -34.77 46.25 14.64
N THR A 188 -33.71 45.73 14.02
CA THR A 188 -32.83 46.51 13.13
C THR A 188 -33.32 46.59 11.68
N CYS A 189 -34.39 45.83 11.36
CA CYS A 189 -35.05 45.81 10.07
C CYS A 189 -36.19 46.84 9.98
N GLY A 190 -36.51 47.28 8.76
CA GLY A 190 -37.60 48.24 8.53
C GLY A 190 -38.98 47.65 8.82
N GLN A 191 -40.02 48.50 8.89
CA GLN A 191 -41.39 47.99 9.02
C GLN A 191 -41.75 47.08 7.84
N GLY A 192 -42.20 45.86 8.15
CA GLY A 192 -42.55 44.82 7.16
C GLY A 192 -41.38 43.91 6.76
N GLU A 193 -40.29 43.92 7.53
CA GLU A 193 -39.12 43.06 7.33
C GLU A 193 -38.79 42.27 8.60
N SER A 194 -38.30 41.04 8.44
CA SER A 194 -37.84 40.15 9.50
C SER A 194 -36.36 39.81 9.32
N CYS A 195 -35.62 39.69 10.43
CA CYS A 195 -34.21 39.32 10.40
C CYS A 195 -34.08 37.80 10.35
N ALA A 196 -33.54 37.28 9.25
CA ALA A 196 -33.29 35.85 9.05
C ALA A 196 -31.89 35.66 8.45
N ASP A 197 -31.10 34.77 9.07
CA ASP A 197 -29.71 34.50 8.72
C ASP A 197 -28.82 35.76 8.63
N GLY A 198 -29.04 36.72 9.53
CA GLY A 198 -28.26 37.96 9.61
C GLY A 198 -28.65 39.02 8.57
N CYS A 199 -29.76 38.84 7.85
CA CYS A 199 -30.26 39.76 6.83
C CYS A 199 -31.73 40.13 7.03
N CYS A 200 -32.07 41.39 6.80
CA CYS A 200 -33.46 41.88 6.80
C CYS A 200 -34.17 41.46 5.51
N MET A 201 -35.15 40.57 5.61
CA MET A 201 -35.97 40.09 4.50
C MET A 201 -37.38 40.67 4.58
N LYS A 202 -37.97 41.07 3.45
CA LYS A 202 -39.39 41.47 3.41
C LYS A 202 -40.28 40.24 3.60
N ASP A 203 -41.24 40.35 4.50
CA ASP A 203 -42.25 39.31 4.68
C ASP A 203 -43.09 39.22 3.39
N ILE A 204 -42.94 38.13 2.64
CA ILE A 204 -43.79 37.82 1.49
C ILE A 204 -45.09 37.25 2.06
N ILE A 205 -46.13 38.09 2.17
CA ILE A 205 -47.50 37.68 2.48
C ILE A 205 -48.17 37.16 1.20
#